data_AF-A0A164CD61-F1
#
_entry.id   AF-A0A164CD61-F1
#
_cell.length_a   1.000
_cell.length_b   1.000
_cell.length_c   1.000
_cell.angle_alpha   90.00
_cell.angle_beta   90.00
_cell.angle_gamma   90.00
#
_symmetry.space_group_name_H-M   'P 1'
#
loop_
_entity.id
_entity.type
_entity.pdbx_description
1 polymer ?
#
loop_
_entity_poly.entity_id
_entity_poly.type
_entity_poly.pdbx_seq_one_letter_code
_entity_poly.pdbx_strand_id
1 'polypeptide(L)'
;MRVMSLIRIWFSLMVCIILCVGFFLTLKYSTISKAERKTVPYKLLYTKQSNIPYSNATKNEKKVIKGMLITQASSSESLLQIAETIKDQYKNKEIDEIMLSIHNENNGNYEEELPYEPISKGKIIVTYDSESFGSTNIILNE
;
A
#
# COMPACT_ATOMS: atom_id res chain seq x y z
N MET A 1 -1.00 -39.83 48.17
CA MET A 1 -0.71 -38.43 47.76
C MET A 1 -0.03 -38.30 46.37
N ARG A 2 -0.06 -39.31 45.47
CA ARG A 2 0.52 -39.24 44.11
C ARG A 2 -0.51 -39.09 42.98
N VAL A 3 -1.75 -39.54 43.19
CA VAL A 3 -2.82 -39.54 42.16
C VAL A 3 -3.42 -38.16 41.91
N MET A 4 -3.57 -37.34 42.96
CA MET A 4 -4.03 -35.94 42.87
C MET A 4 -3.08 -35.04 42.04
N SER A 5 -1.78 -35.39 41.98
CA SER A 5 -0.78 -34.64 41.21
C SER A 5 -0.90 -34.91 39.71
N LEU A 6 -1.11 -36.18 39.33
CA LEU A 6 -1.29 -36.59 37.92
C LEU A 6 -2.50 -35.93 37.25
N ILE A 7 -3.61 -35.78 37.98
CA ILE A 7 -4.82 -35.13 37.47
C ILE A 7 -4.56 -33.64 37.20
N ARG A 8 -3.88 -32.93 38.12
CA ARG A 8 -3.55 -31.51 37.94
C ARG A 8 -2.58 -31.28 36.77
N ILE A 9 -1.60 -32.17 36.60
CA ILE A 9 -0.66 -32.13 35.46
C ILE A 9 -1.42 -32.37 34.15
N TRP A 10 -2.36 -33.31 34.12
CA TRP A 10 -3.18 -33.58 32.93
C TRP A 10 -4.05 -32.39 32.54
N PHE A 11 -4.68 -31.74 33.51
CA PHE A 11 -5.46 -30.51 33.27
C PHE A 11 -4.59 -29.38 32.73
N SER A 12 -3.39 -29.17 33.31
CA SER A 12 -2.44 -28.18 32.81
C SER A 12 -2.01 -28.46 31.37
N LEU A 13 -1.79 -29.73 31.03
CA LEU A 13 -1.35 -30.14 29.69
C LEU A 13 -2.46 -29.96 28.65
N MET A 14 -3.71 -30.27 28.99
CA MET A 14 -4.86 -30.03 28.12
C MET A 14 -5.09 -28.53 27.83
N VAL A 15 -4.95 -27.68 28.86
CA VAL A 15 -5.04 -26.22 28.68
C VAL A 15 -3.92 -25.70 27.78
N CYS A 16 -2.69 -26.19 27.95
CA CYS A 16 -1.56 -25.83 27.09
C CYS A 16 -1.80 -26.24 25.63
N ILE A 17 -2.36 -27.42 25.37
CA ILE A 17 -2.67 -27.86 24.00
C ILE A 17 -3.72 -26.93 23.37
N ILE A 18 -4.79 -26.60 24.09
CA ILE A 18 -5.84 -25.71 23.58
C ILE A 18 -5.28 -24.31 23.27
N LEU A 19 -4.44 -23.77 24.16
CA LEU A 19 -3.78 -22.47 23.94
C LEU A 19 -2.84 -22.51 22.72
N CYS A 20 -2.06 -23.58 22.57
CA CYS A 20 -1.18 -23.74 21.40
C CYS A 20 -1.98 -23.84 20.10
N VAL A 21 -3.07 -24.61 20.05
CA VAL A 21 -3.92 -24.72 18.86
C VAL A 21 -4.57 -23.38 18.52
N GLY A 22 -5.08 -22.64 19.51
CA GLY A 22 -5.63 -21.30 19.33
C GLY A 22 -4.59 -20.34 18.75
N PHE A 23 -3.37 -20.35 19.27
CA PHE A 23 -2.26 -19.52 18.78
C PHE A 23 -1.82 -19.90 17.35
N PHE A 24 -1.78 -21.19 17.01
CA PHE A 24 -1.48 -21.62 15.65
C PHE A 24 -2.57 -21.21 14.64
N LEU A 25 -3.84 -21.23 15.05
CA LEU A 25 -4.95 -20.78 14.21
C LEU A 25 -4.91 -19.27 13.95
N THR A 26 -4.61 -18.46 14.97
CA THR A 26 -4.47 -16.99 14.78
C THR A 26 -3.27 -16.64 13.91
N LEU A 27 -2.16 -17.37 14.05
CA LEU A 27 -1.01 -17.21 13.15
C LEU A 27 -1.36 -17.59 11.71
N LYS A 28 -2.03 -18.73 11.49
CA LYS A 28 -2.47 -19.12 10.14
C LYS A 28 -3.43 -18.10 9.52
N TYR A 29 -4.38 -17.58 10.30
CA TYR A 29 -5.29 -16.53 9.83
C TYR A 29 -4.55 -15.24 9.46
N SER A 30 -3.57 -14.84 10.27
CA SER A 30 -2.73 -13.67 10.01
C SER A 30 -1.84 -13.85 8.78
N THR A 31 -1.38 -15.07 8.49
CA THR A 31 -0.62 -15.35 7.26
C THR A 31 -1.49 -15.38 6.01
N ILE A 32 -2.75 -15.80 6.12
CA ILE A 32 -3.70 -15.81 5.00
C ILE A 32 -4.11 -14.38 4.61
N SER A 33 -4.15 -13.42 5.55
CA SER A 33 -4.41 -12.01 5.19
C SER A 33 -3.25 -11.36 4.42
N LYS A 34 -2.05 -11.95 4.45
CA LYS A 34 -0.94 -11.63 3.53
C LYS A 34 -1.05 -12.41 2.22
N ALA A 35 -2.27 -12.55 1.69
CA ALA A 35 -2.45 -13.01 0.32
C ALA A 35 -1.59 -12.11 -0.58
N GLU A 36 -0.72 -12.73 -1.37
CA GLU A 36 0.12 -12.06 -2.36
C GLU A 36 -0.79 -11.23 -3.27
N ARG A 37 -0.81 -9.90 -3.08
CA ARG A 37 -1.64 -8.99 -3.87
C ARG A 37 -1.18 -9.10 -5.32
N LYS A 38 -1.92 -9.83 -6.15
CA LYS A 38 -1.73 -9.86 -7.60
C LYS A 38 -2.17 -8.52 -8.18
N THR A 39 -1.33 -7.50 -8.04
CA THR A 39 -1.61 -6.19 -8.59
C THR A 39 -1.45 -6.21 -10.10
N VAL A 40 -2.35 -5.51 -10.81
CA VAL A 40 -2.23 -5.30 -12.25
C VAL A 40 -0.85 -4.69 -12.57
N PRO A 41 -0.18 -5.12 -13.65
CA PRO A 41 1.10 -4.54 -14.04
C PRO A 41 1.00 -3.02 -14.20
N TYR A 42 2.02 -2.34 -13.67
CA TYR A 42 2.17 -0.91 -13.81
C TYR A 42 3.65 -0.55 -13.91
N LYS A 43 3.93 0.61 -14.51
CA LYS A 43 5.28 1.16 -14.62
C LYS A 43 5.28 2.58 -14.06
N LEU A 44 6.10 2.80 -13.03
CA LEU A 44 6.38 4.14 -12.52
C LEU A 44 7.40 4.82 -13.45
N LEU A 45 7.02 5.95 -14.01
CA LEU A 45 7.88 6.84 -14.78
C LEU A 45 8.13 8.15 -14.02
N TYR A 46 9.34 8.68 -14.17
CA TYR A 46 9.72 10.03 -13.74
C TYR A 46 9.28 10.38 -12.30
N THR A 47 9.76 9.62 -11.31
CA THR A 47 9.56 10.01 -9.91
C THR A 47 10.61 11.05 -9.51
N LYS A 48 10.15 12.22 -9.06
CA LYS A 48 10.99 13.28 -8.51
C LYS A 48 10.50 13.64 -7.12
N GLN A 49 11.41 13.55 -6.16
CA GLN A 49 11.17 14.06 -4.81
C GLN A 49 11.45 15.57 -4.78
N SER A 50 10.60 16.29 -4.08
CA SER A 50 10.71 17.74 -3.88
C SER A 50 10.25 18.11 -2.48
N ASN A 51 10.89 19.11 -1.89
CA ASN A 51 10.42 19.72 -0.66
C ASN A 51 9.57 20.93 -1.02
N ILE A 52 8.35 20.97 -0.53
CA ILE A 52 7.38 22.04 -0.80
C ILE A 52 7.05 22.70 0.54
N PRO A 53 7.17 24.02 0.69
CA PRO A 53 6.79 24.67 1.94
C PRO A 53 5.31 24.42 2.26
N TYR A 54 5.00 24.11 3.52
CA TYR A 54 3.62 24.11 3.98
C TYR A 54 3.05 25.51 3.79
N SER A 55 1.88 25.61 3.14
CA SER A 55 1.15 26.86 2.93
C SER A 55 1.15 27.70 4.22
N ASN A 56 1.76 28.90 4.14
CA ASN A 56 1.89 29.92 5.18
C ASN A 56 2.90 29.69 6.33
N ALA A 57 3.69 28.60 6.36
CA ALA A 57 4.70 28.38 7.40
C ALA A 57 6.12 28.34 6.82
N THR A 58 6.92 29.37 7.10
CA THR A 58 8.33 29.52 6.69
C THR A 58 9.30 28.48 7.26
N LYS A 59 8.83 27.52 8.07
CA LYS A 59 9.69 26.55 8.78
C LYS A 59 9.37 25.07 8.56
N ASN A 60 8.22 24.74 7.97
CA ASN A 60 7.81 23.34 7.79
C ASN A 60 7.78 23.01 6.29
N GLU A 61 8.72 22.19 5.84
CA GLU A 61 8.75 21.67 4.47
C GLU A 61 8.05 20.31 4.42
N LYS A 62 7.21 20.13 3.39
CA LYS A 62 6.55 18.88 3.05
C LYS A 62 7.39 18.14 2.00
N LYS A 63 7.81 16.92 2.29
CA LYS A 63 8.48 16.02 1.35
C LYS A 63 7.45 15.37 0.45
N VAL A 64 7.39 15.80 -0.82
CA VAL A 64 6.42 15.34 -1.82
C VAL A 64 7.13 14.63 -2.96
N ILE A 65 6.66 13.44 -3.32
CA ILE A 65 7.06 12.73 -4.53
C ILE A 65 6.03 13.00 -5.61
N LYS A 66 6.47 13.54 -6.75
CA LYS A 66 5.64 13.69 -7.95
C LYS A 66 6.15 12.76 -9.04
N GLY A 67 5.23 12.16 -9.78
CA GLY A 67 5.61 11.34 -10.92
C GLY A 67 4.45 10.90 -11.79
N MET A 68 4.73 9.89 -12.59
CA MET A 68 3.82 9.35 -13.59
C MET A 68 3.71 7.84 -13.43
N LEU A 69 2.52 7.31 -13.69
CA LEU A 69 2.18 5.91 -13.63
C LEU A 69 1.58 5.51 -14.96
N ILE A 70 2.19 4.56 -15.66
CA ILE A 70 1.61 3.91 -16.82
C ILE A 70 0.98 2.60 -16.37
N THR A 71 -0.30 2.40 -16.69
CA THR A 71 -0.99 1.13 -16.46
C THR A 71 -2.19 0.98 -17.38
N GLN A 72 -2.47 -0.25 -17.79
CA GLN A 72 -3.72 -0.64 -18.47
C GLN A 72 -4.92 -0.70 -17.50
N ALA A 73 -4.70 -0.62 -16.18
CA ALA A 73 -5.77 -0.67 -15.19
C ALA A 73 -6.77 0.47 -15.36
N SER A 74 -8.05 0.12 -15.50
CA SER A 74 -9.16 1.07 -15.64
C SER A 74 -10.17 1.00 -14.48
N SER A 75 -10.17 -0.09 -13.71
CA SER A 75 -11.09 -0.24 -12.57
C SER A 75 -10.55 0.47 -11.33
N SER A 76 -11.46 1.04 -10.54
CA SER A 76 -11.11 1.69 -9.26
C SER A 76 -10.42 0.72 -8.30
N GLU A 77 -10.81 -0.56 -8.30
CA GLU A 77 -10.21 -1.57 -7.43
C GLU A 77 -8.76 -1.87 -7.81
N SER A 78 -8.47 -2.05 -9.11
CA SER A 78 -7.11 -2.27 -9.57
C SER A 78 -6.20 -1.07 -9.30
N LEU A 79 -6.72 0.14 -9.47
CA LEU A 79 -5.97 1.36 -9.14
C LEU A 79 -5.75 1.49 -7.63
N LEU A 80 -6.70 1.07 -6.80
CA LEU A 80 -6.54 1.02 -5.34
C LEU A 80 -5.44 0.05 -4.94
N GLN A 81 -5.42 -1.16 -5.52
CA GLN A 81 -4.36 -2.13 -5.25
C GLN A 81 -2.98 -1.60 -5.66
N ILE A 82 -2.87 -0.91 -6.81
CA ILE A 82 -1.63 -0.26 -7.23
C ILE A 82 -1.21 0.82 -6.22
N ALA A 83 -2.16 1.66 -5.80
CA ALA A 83 -1.90 2.72 -4.85
C ALA A 83 -1.50 2.20 -3.46
N GLU A 84 -2.08 1.09 -3.00
CA GLU A 84 -1.65 0.41 -1.77
C GLU A 84 -0.23 -0.14 -1.88
N THR A 85 0.13 -0.77 -2.99
CA THR A 85 1.50 -1.26 -3.22
C THR A 85 2.51 -0.11 -3.22
N ILE A 86 2.16 1.02 -3.86
CA ILE A 86 3.00 2.21 -3.86
C ILE A 86 3.11 2.78 -2.44
N LYS A 87 2.00 2.85 -1.70
CA LYS A 87 1.99 3.29 -0.30
C LYS A 87 2.93 2.44 0.55
N ASP A 88 2.92 1.12 0.37
CA ASP A 88 3.79 0.19 1.11
C ASP A 88 5.27 0.36 0.70
N GLN A 89 5.57 0.64 -0.58
CA GLN A 89 6.94 0.85 -1.09
C GLN A 89 7.64 2.07 -0.48
N TYR A 90 6.88 3.12 -0.13
CA TYR A 90 7.41 4.36 0.44
C TYR A 90 7.16 4.50 1.94
N LYS A 91 6.60 3.46 2.57
CA LYS A 91 6.44 3.40 4.01
C LYS A 91 7.78 3.60 4.72
N ASN A 92 7.79 4.41 5.78
CA ASN A 92 8.97 4.75 6.59
C ASN A 92 10.08 5.53 5.85
N LYS A 93 9.83 6.09 4.67
CA LYS A 93 10.82 6.92 3.94
C LYS A 93 10.72 8.41 4.25
N GLU A 94 10.04 8.77 5.34
CA GLU A 94 9.78 10.16 5.74
C GLU A 94 9.18 11.00 4.59
N ILE A 95 8.26 10.42 3.82
CA ILE A 95 7.55 11.13 2.75
C ILE A 95 6.18 11.51 3.29
N ASP A 96 5.77 12.76 3.06
CA ASP A 96 4.47 13.25 3.51
C ASP A 96 3.38 13.00 2.44
N GLU A 97 3.74 13.07 1.16
CA GLU A 97 2.78 12.85 0.08
C GLU A 97 3.42 12.29 -1.19
N ILE A 98 2.66 11.45 -1.90
CA ILE A 98 2.99 10.94 -3.22
C ILE A 98 1.84 11.33 -4.15
N MET A 99 2.16 12.03 -5.22
CA MET A 99 1.22 12.41 -6.27
C MET A 99 1.66 11.78 -7.60
N LEU A 100 0.83 10.91 -8.17
CA LEU A 100 1.11 10.24 -9.43
C LEU A 100 -0.01 10.52 -10.42
N SER A 101 0.38 10.99 -11.60
CA SER A 101 -0.52 11.06 -12.76
C SER A 101 -0.63 9.68 -13.41
N ILE A 102 -1.85 9.25 -13.73
CA ILE A 102 -2.12 7.95 -14.34
C ILE A 102 -2.32 8.12 -15.84
N HIS A 103 -1.60 7.35 -16.63
CA HIS A 103 -1.65 7.36 -18.09
C HIS A 103 -1.80 5.93 -18.62
N ASN A 104 -2.32 5.80 -19.83
CA ASN A 104 -2.23 4.56 -20.60
C ASN A 104 -0.91 4.51 -21.37
N GLU A 105 -0.55 3.32 -21.81
CA GLU A 105 0.51 3.14 -22.81
C GLU A 105 0.08 3.80 -24.12
N ASN A 106 1.03 4.44 -24.80
CA ASN A 106 0.77 4.96 -26.14
C ASN A 106 0.55 3.78 -27.10
N ASN A 107 -0.59 3.76 -27.77
CA ASN A 107 -0.96 2.75 -28.77
C ASN A 107 -0.60 3.17 -30.22
N GLY A 108 0.14 4.27 -30.37
CA GLY A 108 0.53 4.83 -31.67
C GLY A 108 -0.46 5.87 -32.22
N ASN A 109 -1.51 6.21 -31.47
CA ASN A 109 -2.44 7.28 -31.87
C ASN A 109 -1.91 8.69 -31.59
N TYR A 110 -0.86 8.81 -30.78
CA TYR A 110 -0.17 10.06 -30.46
C TYR A 110 1.28 9.99 -30.95
N GLU A 111 2.00 11.12 -30.90
CA GLU A 111 3.41 11.24 -31.34
C GLU A 111 4.20 9.94 -31.10
N GLU A 112 4.73 9.35 -32.18
CA GLU A 112 5.27 7.99 -32.21
C GLU A 112 6.41 7.75 -31.20
N GLU A 113 7.01 8.82 -30.67
CA GLU A 113 8.13 8.77 -29.74
C GLU A 113 7.72 8.73 -28.26
N LEU A 114 6.46 9.03 -27.91
CA LEU A 114 6.03 9.08 -26.51
C LEU A 114 5.64 7.68 -26.00
N PRO A 115 6.15 7.24 -24.83
CA PRO A 115 5.80 5.94 -24.26
C PRO A 115 4.41 5.90 -23.58
N TYR A 116 3.70 7.04 -23.50
CA TYR A 116 2.41 7.19 -22.83
C TYR A 116 1.49 8.16 -23.58
N GLU A 117 0.19 8.06 -23.33
CA GLU A 117 -0.77 9.04 -23.83
C GLU A 117 -0.60 10.40 -23.13
N PRO A 118 -0.61 11.54 -23.86
CA PRO A 118 -0.35 12.86 -23.28
C PRO A 118 -1.41 13.31 -22.28
N ILE A 119 -2.64 12.77 -22.39
CA ILE A 119 -3.75 13.08 -21.50
C ILE A 119 -3.77 12.06 -20.36
N SER A 120 -3.67 12.53 -19.12
CA SER A 120 -3.82 11.66 -17.95
C SER A 120 -5.27 11.19 -17.82
N LYS A 121 -5.49 9.92 -17.49
CA LYS A 121 -6.81 9.38 -17.14
C LYS A 121 -7.18 9.55 -15.67
N GLY A 122 -6.23 9.98 -14.84
CA GLY A 122 -6.50 10.21 -13.42
C GLY A 122 -5.24 10.50 -12.62
N LYS A 123 -5.38 10.52 -11.30
CA LYS A 123 -4.32 10.77 -10.33
C LYS A 123 -4.49 9.88 -9.10
N ILE A 124 -3.36 9.41 -8.57
CA ILE A 124 -3.25 8.76 -7.26
C ILE A 124 -2.57 9.74 -6.33
N ILE A 125 -3.16 9.97 -5.16
CA ILE A 125 -2.60 10.78 -4.09
C ILE A 125 -2.51 9.91 -2.85
N VAL A 126 -1.32 9.69 -2.34
CA VAL A 126 -1.08 9.00 -1.06
C VAL A 126 -0.55 10.03 -0.08
N THR A 127 -1.23 10.22 1.05
CA THR A 127 -0.82 11.17 2.09
C THR A 127 -0.49 10.40 3.36
N TYR A 128 0.71 10.58 3.89
CA TYR A 128 1.11 10.03 5.18
C TYR A 128 0.93 11.11 6.24
N ASP A 129 0.14 10.80 7.27
CA ASP A 129 0.11 11.56 8.52
C ASP A 129 0.89 10.77 9.59
N SER A 130 1.25 11.45 10.68
CA SER A 130 1.94 10.81 11.81
C SER A 130 1.03 9.88 12.63
N GLU A 131 -0.29 9.95 12.42
CA GLU A 131 -1.30 9.27 13.24
C GLU A 131 -2.01 8.10 12.52
N SER A 132 -1.99 8.05 11.19
CA SER A 132 -2.60 6.99 10.37
C SER A 132 -1.55 6.28 9.51
N PHE A 133 -1.89 5.08 9.04
CA PHE A 133 -1.03 4.27 8.16
C PHE A 133 -0.91 4.81 6.72
N GLY A 134 -1.20 6.10 6.51
CA GLY A 134 -1.29 6.77 5.23
C GLY A 134 -2.64 6.53 4.54
N SER A 135 -3.26 7.61 4.08
CA SER A 135 -4.51 7.62 3.31
C SER A 135 -4.22 7.60 1.80
N THR A 136 -5.11 6.99 1.03
CA THR A 136 -5.01 6.89 -0.42
C THR A 136 -6.27 7.47 -1.04
N ASN A 137 -6.10 8.41 -1.96
CA ASN A 137 -7.16 9.01 -2.76
C ASN A 137 -6.89 8.77 -4.25
N ILE A 138 -7.91 8.35 -4.97
CA ILE A 138 -7.86 8.11 -6.42
C ILE A 138 -8.89 9.02 -7.07
N ILE A 139 -8.43 9.82 -8.03
CA ILE A 139 -9.28 10.75 -8.77
C ILE A 139 -9.16 10.38 -10.24
N LEU A 140 -10.24 9.90 -10.84
CA LEU A 140 -10.31 9.62 -12.28
C LEU A 140 -10.78 10.87 -13.01
N ASN A 141 -10.23 11.11 -14.19
CA ASN A 141 -10.74 12.12 -15.10
C ASN A 141 -11.83 11.44 -15.93
N GLU A 142 -13.08 11.80 -15.68
CA GLU A 142 -14.23 11.35 -16.49
C GLU A 142 -14.14 11.86 -17.93
#